data_AF-A0A662JTA6-F1
#
_entry.id   AF-A0A662JTA6-F1
#
_cell.length_a   1.000
_cell.length_b   1.000
_cell.length_c   1.000
_cell.angle_alpha   90.00
_cell.angle_beta   90.00
_cell.angle_gamma   90.00
#
_symmetry.space_group_name_H-M   'P 1'
#
loop_
_entity.id
_entity.type
_entity.pdbx_description
1 polymer ?
#
loop_
_entity_poly.entity_id
_entity_poly.type
_entity_poly.pdbx_seq_one_letter_code
_entity_poly.pdbx_strand_id
1 'polypeptide(L)'
;KLEERDVPKNQYYLLERAGIRYPRIFKSPEEIDRLVIVKVNEAIRGYERAFFYASDYEDYRKKSKELLERKMITKESLDNAVIEEYIIGAQINFNYFYSVINNELEIMGTDTRRQTNLDGLIRLPANEQLEVLKYVKPKLIETGHIAATTKESIIEKIFDLGERFVETTKKEYPPGIIGPFALQGAIAADRGKEEMVVFDVSMRIPGSPLTRFTPHTGYLYGESISYGERIAMEVKKAIEADRLRDIVT
;
A
#
# COMPACT_ATOMS: atom_id res chain seq x y z
N LYS A 1 2.93 -8.75 11.51
CA LYS A 1 1.84 -8.53 12.49
C LYS A 1 1.30 -7.10 12.41
N LEU A 2 2.12 -6.03 12.42
CA LEU A 2 1.61 -4.65 12.37
C LEU A 2 0.95 -4.21 11.04
N GLU A 3 1.10 -5.02 9.98
CA GLU A 3 0.36 -4.87 8.71
C GLU A 3 -1.16 -5.11 8.90
N GLU A 4 -1.53 -5.94 9.87
CA GLU A 4 -2.91 -6.29 10.20
C GLU A 4 -3.61 -5.10 10.88
N ARG A 5 -4.84 -4.81 10.43
CA ARG A 5 -5.56 -3.58 10.78
C ARG A 5 -6.31 -3.68 12.12
N ASP A 6 -6.55 -4.89 12.57
CA ASP A 6 -7.18 -5.27 13.82
C ASP A 6 -6.22 -5.31 15.02
N VAL A 7 -4.92 -5.08 14.78
CA VAL A 7 -3.90 -5.02 15.83
C VAL A 7 -3.77 -3.59 16.39
N PRO A 8 -3.66 -3.40 17.73
CA PRO A 8 -3.35 -2.10 18.30
C PRO A 8 -2.06 -1.52 17.71
N LYS A 9 -2.04 -0.20 17.48
CA LYS A 9 -0.88 0.49 16.89
C LYS A 9 -0.42 -0.11 15.54
N ASN A 10 -1.40 -0.46 14.70
CA ASN A 10 -1.19 -0.94 13.33
C ASN A 10 -0.49 0.09 12.41
N GLN A 11 -0.41 -0.23 11.12
CA GLN A 11 0.14 0.66 10.10
C GLN A 11 -0.39 2.10 10.13
N TYR A 12 -1.68 2.35 10.39
CA TYR A 12 -2.23 3.70 10.40
C TYR A 12 -1.68 4.53 11.56
N TYR A 13 -1.53 3.91 12.72
CA TYR A 13 -0.87 4.55 13.85
C TYR A 13 0.58 4.92 13.51
N LEU A 14 1.33 4.00 12.89
CA LEU A 14 2.72 4.27 12.49
C LEU A 14 2.81 5.38 11.45
N LEU A 15 1.93 5.41 10.46
CA LEU A 15 1.85 6.46 9.44
C LEU A 15 1.50 7.82 10.07
N GLU A 16 0.52 7.86 10.97
CA GLU A 16 0.13 9.06 11.71
C GLU A 16 1.30 9.60 12.55
N ARG A 17 1.97 8.74 13.31
CA ARG A 17 3.12 9.10 14.15
C ARG A 17 4.32 9.56 13.33
N ALA A 18 4.51 9.00 12.14
CA ALA A 18 5.53 9.43 11.18
C ALA A 18 5.15 10.71 10.43
N GLY A 19 3.92 11.21 10.57
CA GLY A 19 3.40 12.36 9.81
C GLY A 19 3.28 12.07 8.31
N ILE A 20 3.05 10.81 7.94
CA ILE A 20 2.89 10.36 6.57
C ILE A 20 1.40 10.38 6.23
N ARG A 21 1.02 11.05 5.14
CA ARG A 21 -0.38 11.13 4.71
C ARG A 21 -0.89 9.74 4.32
N TYR A 22 -2.04 9.36 4.87
CA TYR A 22 -2.81 8.17 4.51
C TYR A 22 -4.28 8.56 4.24
N PRO A 23 -5.09 7.70 3.62
CA PRO A 23 -6.50 8.02 3.37
C PRO A 23 -7.24 8.31 4.66
N ARG A 24 -8.06 9.38 4.68
CA ARG A 24 -8.92 9.67 5.85
C ARG A 24 -9.81 8.47 6.15
N ILE A 25 -9.81 8.02 7.40
CA ILE A 25 -10.70 6.98 7.89
C ILE A 25 -11.94 7.64 8.50
N PHE A 26 -13.11 7.19 8.08
CA PHE A 26 -14.39 7.68 8.60
C PHE A 26 -14.88 6.75 9.70
N LYS A 27 -15.28 7.32 10.85
CA LYS A 27 -15.77 6.55 12.01
C LYS A 27 -17.19 6.03 11.80
N SER A 28 -17.96 6.71 10.97
CA SER A 28 -19.35 6.40 10.69
C SER A 28 -19.70 6.75 9.24
N PRO A 29 -20.62 6.02 8.58
CA PRO A 29 -21.07 6.35 7.23
C PRO A 29 -21.71 7.75 7.12
N GLU A 30 -22.28 8.27 8.21
CA GLU A 30 -22.90 9.60 8.28
C GLU A 30 -21.89 10.74 8.09
N GLU A 31 -20.60 10.49 8.31
CA GLU A 31 -19.52 11.46 8.12
C GLU A 31 -19.00 11.53 6.68
N ILE A 32 -19.49 10.66 5.77
CA ILE A 32 -19.01 10.62 4.37
C ILE A 32 -19.32 11.95 3.69
N ASP A 33 -18.25 12.66 3.33
CA ASP A 33 -18.28 13.99 2.70
C ASP A 33 -17.61 14.01 1.31
N ARG A 34 -17.17 12.85 0.80
CA ARG A 34 -16.42 12.67 -0.45
C ARG A 34 -16.49 11.23 -0.94
N LEU A 35 -15.87 10.95 -2.09
CA LEU A 35 -15.72 9.59 -2.59
C LEU A 35 -14.89 8.74 -1.60
N VAL A 36 -15.49 7.66 -1.13
CA VAL A 36 -14.88 6.66 -0.25
C VAL A 36 -14.87 5.29 -0.89
N ILE A 37 -13.93 4.45 -0.46
CA ILE A 37 -13.94 3.00 -0.66
C ILE A 37 -14.27 2.34 0.68
N VAL A 38 -15.31 1.52 0.69
CA VAL A 38 -15.73 0.73 1.84
C VAL A 38 -15.18 -0.67 1.66
N LYS A 39 -14.35 -1.10 2.62
CA LYS A 39 -13.69 -2.40 2.63
C LYS A 39 -14.44 -3.33 3.58
N VAL A 40 -15.18 -4.28 3.01
CA VAL A 40 -16.03 -5.23 3.74
C VAL A 40 -15.53 -6.66 3.50
N ASN A 41 -15.53 -7.52 4.51
CA ASN A 41 -15.23 -8.95 4.30
C ASN A 41 -16.41 -9.65 3.59
N GLU A 42 -16.13 -10.45 2.56
CA GLU A 42 -17.17 -11.24 1.86
C GLU A 42 -17.75 -12.35 2.76
N ALA A 43 -19.05 -12.60 2.61
CA ALA A 43 -19.76 -13.62 3.39
C ALA A 43 -19.43 -15.06 2.96
N ILE A 44 -19.15 -15.30 1.68
CA ILE A 44 -19.01 -16.65 1.10
C ILE A 44 -17.54 -17.10 1.11
N ARG A 45 -16.62 -16.16 0.86
CA ARG A 45 -15.18 -16.39 0.82
C ARG A 45 -14.55 -15.41 1.80
N GLY A 46 -14.50 -15.78 3.08
CA GLY A 46 -14.08 -14.89 4.17
C GLY A 46 -12.68 -14.24 4.02
N TYR A 47 -11.88 -14.66 3.04
CA TYR A 47 -10.59 -14.06 2.70
C TYR A 47 -10.66 -13.03 1.57
N GLU A 48 -11.67 -13.07 0.68
CA GLU A 48 -11.85 -12.05 -0.37
C GLU A 48 -12.61 -10.85 0.21
N ARG A 49 -12.11 -9.63 -0.03
CA ARG A 49 -12.78 -8.39 0.38
C ARG A 49 -13.73 -7.93 -0.71
N ALA A 50 -14.99 -7.68 -0.33
CA ALA A 50 -15.91 -6.92 -1.15
C ALA A 50 -15.58 -5.44 -0.98
N PHE A 51 -15.43 -4.75 -2.10
CA PHE A 51 -15.26 -3.31 -2.13
C PHE A 51 -16.50 -2.70 -2.77
N PHE A 52 -16.98 -1.60 -2.18
CA PHE A 52 -17.90 -0.71 -2.86
C PHE A 52 -17.53 0.74 -2.59
N TYR A 53 -17.99 1.62 -3.47
CA TYR A 53 -17.71 3.04 -3.39
C TYR A 53 -18.95 3.80 -2.96
N ALA A 54 -18.81 4.86 -2.18
CA ALA A 54 -19.90 5.77 -1.83
C ALA A 54 -19.42 7.21 -1.91
N SER A 55 -20.30 8.16 -2.23
CA SER A 55 -19.96 9.60 -2.23
C SER A 55 -20.62 10.39 -1.10
N ASP A 56 -21.65 9.80 -0.48
CA ASP A 56 -22.40 10.33 0.66
C ASP A 56 -23.07 9.19 1.43
N TYR A 57 -23.77 9.52 2.52
CA TYR A 57 -24.49 8.57 3.37
C TYR A 57 -25.60 7.81 2.65
N GLU A 58 -26.36 8.47 1.76
CA GLU A 58 -27.49 7.85 1.07
C GLU A 58 -27.02 6.84 0.02
N ASP A 59 -25.95 7.15 -0.70
CA ASP A 59 -25.30 6.23 -1.64
C ASP A 59 -24.70 5.02 -0.89
N TYR A 60 -24.08 5.24 0.28
CA TYR A 60 -23.63 4.16 1.16
C TYR A 60 -24.78 3.24 1.56
N ARG A 61 -25.90 3.80 2.06
CA ARG A 61 -27.07 3.03 2.50
C ARG A 61 -27.69 2.23 1.37
N LYS A 62 -27.82 2.83 0.19
CA LYS A 62 -28.37 2.17 -0.99
C LYS A 62 -27.52 0.96 -1.39
N LYS A 63 -26.20 1.15 -1.52
CA LYS A 63 -25.29 0.09 -1.97
C LYS A 63 -25.11 -1.01 -0.92
N SER A 64 -24.94 -0.66 0.34
CA SER A 64 -24.84 -1.65 1.42
C SER A 64 -26.10 -2.52 1.52
N LYS A 65 -27.29 -1.93 1.39
CA LYS A 65 -28.56 -2.67 1.35
C LYS A 65 -28.61 -3.67 0.18
N GLU A 66 -28.23 -3.25 -1.03
CA GLU A 66 -28.17 -4.13 -2.20
C GLU A 66 -27.21 -5.31 -1.98
N LEU A 67 -26.04 -5.07 -1.38
CA LEU A 67 -25.05 -6.12 -1.08
C LEU A 67 -25.57 -7.12 -0.02
N LEU A 68 -26.27 -6.63 1.01
CA LEU A 68 -26.90 -7.46 2.06
C LEU A 68 -28.05 -8.31 1.50
N GLU A 69 -28.93 -7.73 0.68
CA GLU A 69 -30.03 -8.45 0.04
C GLU A 69 -29.52 -9.58 -0.88
N ARG A 70 -28.41 -9.34 -1.56
CA ARG A 70 -27.71 -10.35 -2.39
C ARG A 70 -26.87 -11.33 -1.59
N LYS A 71 -26.82 -11.21 -0.27
CA LYS A 71 -26.01 -12.05 0.63
C LYS A 71 -24.52 -12.07 0.27
N MET A 72 -24.01 -11.00 -0.34
CA MET A 72 -22.58 -10.86 -0.64
C MET A 72 -21.77 -10.47 0.60
N ILE A 73 -22.40 -9.74 1.53
CA ILE A 73 -21.85 -9.34 2.82
C ILE A 73 -22.84 -9.68 3.94
N THR A 74 -22.37 -9.72 5.18
CA THR A 74 -23.23 -9.86 6.37
C THR A 74 -23.35 -8.51 7.07
N LYS A 75 -24.36 -8.36 7.95
CA LYS A 75 -24.47 -7.15 8.78
C LYS A 75 -23.24 -6.99 9.67
N GLU A 76 -22.77 -8.08 10.26
CA GLU A 76 -21.55 -8.08 11.08
C GLU A 76 -20.31 -7.67 10.27
N SER A 77 -20.14 -8.14 9.03
CA SER A 77 -18.99 -7.73 8.22
C SER A 77 -19.08 -6.27 7.80
N LEU A 78 -20.29 -5.75 7.57
CA LEU A 78 -20.54 -4.34 7.27
C LEU A 78 -20.30 -3.43 8.49
N ASP A 79 -20.72 -3.85 9.69
CA ASP A 79 -20.51 -3.10 10.93
C ASP A 79 -19.01 -2.98 11.28
N ASN A 80 -18.20 -3.96 10.85
CA ASN A 80 -16.73 -3.95 10.98
C ASN A 80 -16.00 -3.38 9.75
N ALA A 81 -16.73 -2.82 8.77
CA ALA A 81 -16.12 -2.33 7.55
C ALA A 81 -15.26 -1.09 7.79
N VAL A 82 -14.14 -1.01 7.07
CA VAL A 82 -13.30 0.19 7.08
C VAL A 82 -13.75 1.10 5.94
N ILE A 83 -14.10 2.34 6.28
CA ILE A 83 -14.48 3.39 5.33
C ILE A 83 -13.29 4.33 5.17
N GLU A 84 -12.69 4.34 3.98
CA GLU A 84 -11.52 5.17 3.66
C GLU A 84 -11.84 6.12 2.52
N GLU A 85 -11.29 7.33 2.59
CA GLU A 85 -11.19 8.23 1.44
C GLU A 85 -10.62 7.48 0.22
N TYR A 86 -11.28 7.60 -0.93
CA TYR A 86 -10.74 7.08 -2.16
C TYR A 86 -9.76 8.08 -2.76
N ILE A 87 -8.49 7.70 -2.84
CA ILE A 87 -7.44 8.55 -3.39
C ILE A 87 -7.39 8.39 -4.91
N ILE A 88 -7.73 9.46 -5.61
CA ILE A 88 -7.56 9.57 -7.06
C ILE A 88 -6.12 9.99 -7.34
N GLY A 89 -5.28 9.05 -7.76
CA GLY A 89 -3.87 9.31 -8.03
C GLY A 89 -3.21 8.19 -8.82
N ALA A 90 -1.99 8.45 -9.28
CA ALA A 90 -1.17 7.43 -9.96
C ALA A 90 -0.60 6.46 -8.91
N GLN A 91 -1.02 5.19 -8.95
CA GLN A 91 -0.57 4.19 -8.00
C GLN A 91 0.90 3.84 -8.19
N ILE A 92 1.65 3.85 -7.09
CA ILE A 92 3.06 3.49 -7.08
C ILE A 92 3.43 2.92 -5.70
N ASN A 93 4.30 1.92 -5.72
CA ASN A 93 4.90 1.29 -4.57
C ASN A 93 6.36 1.75 -4.49
N PHE A 94 6.75 2.30 -3.35
CA PHE A 94 8.14 2.61 -3.05
C PHE A 94 8.71 1.52 -2.18
N ASN A 95 9.72 0.82 -2.69
CA ASN A 95 10.32 -0.35 -2.08
C ASN A 95 11.69 0.02 -1.54
N TYR A 96 11.90 -0.18 -0.25
CA TYR A 96 13.06 0.28 0.50
C TYR A 96 13.84 -0.86 1.14
N PHE A 97 15.09 -0.59 1.45
CA PHE A 97 15.89 -1.42 2.34
C PHE A 97 16.55 -0.52 3.39
N TYR A 98 16.33 -0.79 4.66
CA TYR A 98 17.03 -0.11 5.75
C TYR A 98 18.18 -0.98 6.27
N SER A 99 19.41 -0.52 6.04
CA SER A 99 20.61 -1.16 6.55
C SER A 99 20.85 -0.78 8.00
N VAL A 100 20.71 -1.75 8.91
CA VAL A 100 21.05 -1.56 10.33
C VAL A 100 22.57 -1.47 10.51
N ILE A 101 23.33 -2.14 9.64
CA ILE A 101 24.79 -2.12 9.71
C ILE A 101 25.34 -0.74 9.33
N ASN A 102 24.80 -0.12 8.28
CA ASN A 102 25.23 1.19 7.80
C ASN A 102 24.45 2.37 8.39
N ASN A 103 23.31 2.10 9.06
CA ASN A 103 22.34 3.11 9.46
C ASN A 103 21.91 3.99 8.26
N GLU A 104 21.50 3.33 7.17
CA GLU A 104 21.23 3.95 5.88
C GLU A 104 19.93 3.40 5.27
N LEU A 105 19.10 4.29 4.74
CA LEU A 105 17.93 3.94 3.94
C LEU A 105 18.28 3.91 2.46
N GLU A 106 17.85 2.87 1.76
CA GLU A 106 18.04 2.69 0.33
C GLU A 106 16.70 2.51 -0.37
N ILE A 107 16.55 3.04 -1.59
CA ILE A 107 15.44 2.68 -2.47
C ILE A 107 15.88 1.51 -3.34
N MET A 108 15.18 0.38 -3.17
CA MET A 108 15.40 -0.83 -3.96
C MET A 108 14.70 -0.79 -5.31
N GLY A 109 13.60 -0.06 -5.41
CA GLY A 109 12.92 0.15 -6.68
C GLY A 109 11.48 0.57 -6.54
N THR A 110 10.83 0.79 -7.68
CA THR A 110 9.43 1.20 -7.74
C THR A 110 8.62 0.36 -8.72
N ASP A 111 7.36 0.12 -8.38
CA ASP A 111 6.43 -0.65 -9.22
C ASP A 111 4.99 -0.23 -8.98
N THR A 112 4.08 -0.79 -9.75
CA THR A 112 2.65 -0.70 -9.51
C THR A 112 1.99 -2.07 -9.73
N ARG A 113 0.79 -2.27 -9.18
CA ARG A 113 0.11 -3.58 -9.21
C ARG A 113 -0.55 -3.82 -10.57
N ARG A 114 -0.48 -5.06 -11.04
CA ARG A 114 -1.30 -5.59 -12.15
C ARG A 114 -2.50 -6.31 -11.54
N GLN A 115 -3.72 -5.91 -11.92
CA GLN A 115 -4.93 -6.35 -11.22
C GLN A 115 -5.99 -6.94 -12.17
N THR A 116 -6.56 -8.09 -11.80
CA THR A 116 -7.68 -8.71 -12.50
C THR A 116 -8.98 -8.59 -11.70
N ASN A 117 -10.12 -8.34 -12.32
CA ASN A 117 -10.38 -8.07 -13.73
C ASN A 117 -10.32 -6.55 -14.07
N LEU A 118 -9.96 -5.69 -13.11
CA LEU A 118 -9.95 -4.23 -13.29
C LEU A 118 -9.21 -3.81 -14.55
N ASP A 119 -7.99 -4.31 -14.75
CA ASP A 119 -7.15 -3.88 -15.86
C ASP A 119 -7.70 -4.25 -17.24
N GLY A 120 -8.56 -5.27 -17.31
CA GLY A 120 -9.29 -5.61 -18.52
C GLY A 120 -10.49 -4.68 -18.73
N LEU A 121 -11.23 -4.37 -17.66
CA LEU A 121 -12.38 -3.47 -17.70
C LEU A 121 -12.00 -2.06 -18.15
N ILE A 122 -10.94 -1.48 -17.59
CA ILE A 122 -10.54 -0.09 -17.91
C ILE A 122 -9.99 0.09 -19.33
N ARG A 123 -9.72 -1.01 -20.05
CA ARG A 123 -9.27 -0.97 -21.46
C ARG A 123 -10.42 -0.94 -22.46
N LEU A 124 -11.66 -1.17 -22.01
CA LEU A 124 -12.83 -1.08 -22.85
C LEU A 124 -13.25 0.39 -23.06
N PRO A 125 -13.87 0.74 -24.21
CA PRO A 125 -14.58 2.01 -24.35
C PRO A 125 -15.64 2.20 -23.26
N ALA A 126 -15.93 3.45 -22.89
CA ALA A 126 -16.83 3.74 -21.75
C ALA A 126 -18.23 3.14 -21.90
N ASN A 127 -18.81 3.13 -23.10
CA ASN A 127 -20.11 2.51 -23.37
C ASN A 127 -20.07 0.98 -23.13
N GLU A 128 -19.00 0.30 -23.53
CA GLU A 128 -18.83 -1.13 -23.28
C GLU A 128 -18.60 -1.43 -21.81
N GLN A 129 -17.88 -0.57 -21.08
CA GLN A 129 -17.73 -0.70 -19.63
C GLN A 129 -19.11 -0.70 -18.94
N LEU A 130 -20.00 0.21 -19.31
CA LEU A 130 -21.35 0.29 -18.73
C LEU A 130 -22.18 -0.98 -18.98
N GLU A 131 -22.06 -1.57 -20.18
CA GLU A 131 -22.74 -2.83 -20.50
C GLU A 131 -22.18 -4.01 -19.70
N VAL A 132 -20.86 -4.15 -19.65
CA VAL A 132 -20.18 -5.23 -18.92
C VAL A 132 -20.45 -5.14 -17.41
N LEU A 133 -20.51 -3.93 -16.84
CA LEU A 133 -20.76 -3.69 -15.42
C LEU A 133 -22.14 -4.15 -14.92
N LYS A 134 -23.07 -4.47 -15.85
CA LYS A 134 -24.38 -5.07 -15.54
C LYS A 134 -24.25 -6.51 -15.02
N TYR A 135 -23.22 -7.25 -15.44
CA TYR A 135 -23.04 -8.66 -15.09
C TYR A 135 -21.64 -9.00 -14.54
N VAL A 136 -20.64 -8.13 -14.71
CA VAL A 136 -19.30 -8.27 -14.13
C VAL A 136 -19.03 -7.11 -13.17
N LYS A 137 -18.50 -7.41 -11.98
CA LYS A 137 -18.02 -6.38 -11.05
C LYS A 137 -16.51 -6.23 -11.12
N PRO A 138 -15.97 -5.00 -10.99
CA PRO A 138 -14.53 -4.80 -10.88
C PRO A 138 -13.98 -5.52 -9.66
N LYS A 139 -12.88 -6.23 -9.85
CA LYS A 139 -12.09 -6.86 -8.80
C LYS A 139 -10.69 -6.28 -8.82
N LEU A 140 -10.11 -6.14 -7.63
CA LEU A 140 -8.77 -5.61 -7.40
C LEU A 140 -7.77 -6.73 -7.06
N ILE A 141 -8.00 -7.95 -7.57
CA ILE A 141 -7.18 -9.12 -7.28
C ILE A 141 -5.82 -8.90 -7.95
N GLU A 142 -4.76 -8.93 -7.15
CA GLU A 142 -3.40 -8.81 -7.64
C GLU A 142 -3.00 -10.06 -8.42
N THR A 143 -2.50 -9.87 -9.63
CA THR A 143 -2.00 -10.95 -10.51
C THR A 143 -0.54 -10.77 -10.89
N GLY A 144 0.09 -9.68 -10.47
CA GLY A 144 1.48 -9.37 -10.77
C GLY A 144 1.82 -7.91 -10.54
N HIS A 145 2.96 -7.50 -11.08
CA HIS A 145 3.51 -6.16 -10.92
C HIS A 145 3.97 -5.59 -12.27
N ILE A 146 4.09 -4.27 -12.35
CA ILE A 146 4.63 -3.53 -13.50
C ILE A 146 5.71 -2.60 -12.95
N ALA A 147 6.93 -2.67 -13.48
CA ALA A 147 7.99 -1.70 -13.14
C ALA A 147 7.53 -0.30 -13.57
N ALA A 148 7.60 0.65 -12.65
CA ALA A 148 7.08 2.00 -12.86
C ALA A 148 8.09 3.02 -12.35
N THR A 149 8.51 3.95 -13.20
CA THR A 149 9.30 5.10 -12.76
C THR A 149 8.40 6.23 -12.28
N THR A 150 8.96 7.15 -11.51
CA THR A 150 8.29 8.39 -11.10
C THR A 150 9.19 9.59 -11.38
N LYS A 151 8.65 10.80 -11.24
CA LYS A 151 9.44 12.03 -11.36
C LYS A 151 10.53 12.05 -10.29
N GLU A 152 11.73 12.50 -10.67
CA GLU A 152 12.86 12.61 -9.74
C GLU A 152 12.54 13.52 -8.54
N SER A 153 11.80 14.61 -8.75
CA SER A 153 11.35 15.51 -7.68
C SER A 153 10.40 14.87 -6.66
N ILE A 154 9.83 13.70 -6.97
CA ILE A 154 9.04 12.89 -6.03
C ILE A 154 9.97 12.02 -5.18
N ILE A 155 11.10 11.55 -5.72
CA ILE A 155 12.03 10.65 -5.04
C ILE A 155 12.58 11.28 -3.75
N GLU A 156 12.94 12.56 -3.75
CA GLU A 156 13.41 13.26 -2.55
C GLU A 156 12.38 13.21 -1.41
N LYS A 157 11.11 13.50 -1.73
CA LYS A 157 10.01 13.47 -0.75
C LYS A 157 9.80 12.05 -0.21
N ILE A 158 9.95 11.05 -1.06
CA ILE A 158 9.76 9.64 -0.73
C ILE A 158 10.88 9.09 0.14
N PHE A 159 12.11 9.56 -0.05
CA PHE A 159 13.21 9.29 0.89
C PHE A 159 12.89 9.85 2.28
N ASP A 160 12.43 11.11 2.37
CA ASP A 160 11.99 11.70 3.65
C ASP A 160 10.87 10.88 4.32
N LEU A 161 9.87 10.42 3.55
CA LEU A 161 8.82 9.54 4.09
C LEU A 161 9.41 8.25 4.68
N GLY A 162 10.33 7.61 3.95
CA GLY A 162 10.98 6.37 4.38
C GLY A 162 11.81 6.57 5.65
N GLU A 163 12.58 7.65 5.74
CA GLU A 163 13.41 7.97 6.91
C GLU A 163 12.53 8.23 8.15
N ARG A 164 11.47 9.04 7.99
CA ARG A 164 10.51 9.29 9.07
C ARG A 164 9.81 8.01 9.52
N PHE A 165 9.51 7.11 8.58
CA PHE A 165 8.92 5.83 8.88
C PHE A 165 9.88 4.94 9.68
N VAL A 166 11.12 4.78 9.24
CA VAL A 166 12.17 4.03 9.95
C VAL A 166 12.35 4.58 11.37
N GLU A 167 12.51 5.90 11.52
CA GLU A 167 12.69 6.54 12.82
C GLU A 167 11.49 6.33 13.75
N THR A 168 10.27 6.39 13.21
CA THR A 168 9.05 6.14 13.97
C THR A 168 8.97 4.69 14.43
N THR A 169 9.30 3.73 13.56
CA THR A 169 9.29 2.31 13.93
C THR A 169 10.33 1.99 14.99
N LYS A 170 11.52 2.59 14.95
CA LYS A 170 12.54 2.46 16.02
C LYS A 170 12.02 2.92 17.38
N LYS A 171 11.27 4.02 17.41
CA LYS A 171 10.71 4.59 18.65
C LYS A 171 9.52 3.78 19.20
N GLU A 172 8.57 3.46 18.32
CA GLU A 172 7.32 2.81 18.74
C GLU A 172 7.49 1.29 18.90
N TYR A 173 8.43 0.68 18.18
CA TYR A 173 8.67 -0.77 18.10
C TYR A 173 10.16 -1.11 17.93
N PRO A 174 11.01 -0.96 18.97
CA PRO A 174 12.41 -1.37 18.90
C PRO A 174 12.56 -2.86 18.49
N PRO A 175 13.53 -3.21 17.62
CA PRO A 175 14.61 -2.37 17.08
C PRO A 175 14.21 -1.48 15.88
N GLY A 176 12.94 -1.53 15.46
CA GLY A 176 12.43 -0.88 14.25
C GLY A 176 12.43 -1.81 13.04
N ILE A 177 12.34 -1.23 11.85
CA ILE A 177 12.48 -1.99 10.60
C ILE A 177 13.92 -2.49 10.45
N ILE A 178 14.07 -3.77 10.10
CA ILE A 178 15.35 -4.39 9.71
C ILE A 178 15.23 -4.84 8.26
N GLY A 179 16.04 -4.25 7.38
CA GLY A 179 16.07 -4.61 5.96
C GLY A 179 14.83 -4.13 5.19
N PRO A 180 14.14 -5.01 4.44
CA PRO A 180 13.20 -4.59 3.42
C PRO A 180 11.85 -4.12 3.98
N PHE A 181 11.29 -3.06 3.40
CA PHE A 181 9.91 -2.61 3.62
C PHE A 181 9.38 -1.86 2.38
N ALA A 182 8.08 -1.57 2.33
CA ALA A 182 7.50 -0.76 1.25
C ALA A 182 6.38 0.16 1.74
N LEU A 183 6.33 1.36 1.18
CA LEU A 183 5.21 2.29 1.31
C LEU A 183 4.41 2.27 0.00
N GLN A 184 3.17 1.81 0.08
CA GLN A 184 2.32 1.56 -1.09
C GLN A 184 1.17 2.54 -1.10
N GLY A 185 0.96 3.19 -2.23
CA GLY A 185 0.05 4.31 -2.29
C GLY A 185 -0.21 4.85 -3.67
N ALA A 186 -0.64 6.10 -3.69
CA ALA A 186 -0.83 6.85 -4.92
C ALA A 186 -0.27 8.26 -4.79
N ILE A 187 0.27 8.77 -5.88
CA ILE A 187 0.58 10.18 -6.03
C ILE A 187 -0.71 10.90 -6.42
N ALA A 188 -1.30 11.60 -5.46
CA ALA A 188 -2.46 12.45 -5.66
C ALA A 188 -2.01 13.83 -6.18
N ALA A 189 -2.79 14.38 -7.10
CA ALA A 189 -2.64 15.75 -7.56
C ALA A 189 -3.71 16.62 -6.88
N ASP A 190 -3.41 17.16 -5.71
CA ASP A 190 -4.33 18.03 -4.96
C ASP A 190 -3.80 19.46 -4.91
N ARG A 191 -4.66 20.45 -5.16
CA ARG A 191 -4.35 21.90 -5.13
C ARG A 191 -3.06 22.29 -5.86
N GLY A 192 -2.77 21.62 -6.98
CA GLY A 192 -1.57 21.89 -7.79
C GLY A 192 -0.26 21.32 -7.25
N LYS A 193 -0.30 20.40 -6.27
CA LYS A 193 0.87 19.70 -5.75
C LYS A 193 0.70 18.18 -5.84
N GLU A 194 1.82 17.52 -6.14
CA GLU A 194 1.94 16.06 -6.09
C GLU A 194 2.31 15.64 -4.67
N GLU A 195 1.43 14.85 -4.06
CA GLU A 195 1.60 14.33 -2.72
C GLU A 195 1.37 12.82 -2.69
N MET A 196 2.25 12.10 -2.01
CA MET A 196 2.10 10.67 -1.78
C MET A 196 1.09 10.42 -0.67
N VAL A 197 0.09 9.59 -0.95
CA VAL A 197 -0.84 9.08 0.06
C VAL A 197 -0.63 7.58 0.19
N VAL A 198 -0.15 7.14 1.35
CA VAL A 198 0.15 5.74 1.66
C VAL A 198 -1.11 5.06 2.18
N PHE A 199 -1.61 4.05 1.45
CA PHE A 199 -2.79 3.28 1.87
C PHE A 199 -2.45 1.91 2.45
N ASP A 200 -1.21 1.43 2.25
CA ASP A 200 -0.75 0.14 2.75
C ASP A 200 0.78 0.16 2.98
N VAL A 201 1.23 -0.61 3.97
CA VAL A 201 2.65 -0.74 4.32
C VAL A 201 3.03 -2.21 4.37
N SER A 202 4.08 -2.58 3.64
CA SER A 202 4.75 -3.89 3.78
C SER A 202 5.93 -3.72 4.73
N MET A 203 5.92 -4.41 5.86
CA MET A 203 6.98 -4.36 6.90
C MET A 203 8.09 -5.41 6.63
N ARG A 204 8.13 -5.94 5.41
CA ARG A 204 9.02 -6.98 4.93
C ARG A 204 9.22 -6.85 3.43
N ILE A 205 9.93 -7.82 2.83
CA ILE A 205 10.07 -7.93 1.38
C ILE A 205 8.68 -7.85 0.70
N PRO A 206 8.45 -6.84 -0.15
CA PRO A 206 7.20 -6.70 -0.89
C PRO A 206 7.12 -7.78 -1.98
N GLY A 207 5.90 -8.07 -2.45
CA GLY A 207 5.66 -9.13 -3.43
C GLY A 207 6.18 -8.85 -4.85
N SER A 208 6.85 -7.71 -5.07
CA SER A 208 7.31 -7.25 -6.37
C SER A 208 8.72 -7.78 -6.69
N PRO A 209 8.86 -8.74 -7.64
CA PRO A 209 10.18 -9.16 -8.12
C PRO A 209 10.84 -8.13 -9.03
N LEU A 210 10.13 -7.03 -9.36
CA LEU A 210 10.53 -6.10 -10.40
C LEU A 210 11.41 -4.94 -9.92
N THR A 211 11.68 -4.85 -8.62
CA THR A 211 12.43 -3.74 -8.01
C THR A 211 13.78 -3.48 -8.69
N ARG A 212 14.52 -4.56 -9.03
CA ARG A 212 15.81 -4.47 -9.74
C ARG A 212 15.75 -3.86 -11.15
N PHE A 213 14.57 -3.74 -11.76
CA PHE A 213 14.38 -3.20 -13.11
C PHE A 213 14.03 -1.71 -13.14
N THR A 214 14.17 -1.03 -12.00
CA THR A 214 14.18 0.43 -11.91
C THR A 214 15.58 0.91 -11.53
N PRO A 215 15.98 2.15 -11.85
CA PRO A 215 17.40 2.52 -11.87
C PRO A 215 18.04 2.70 -10.48
N HIS A 216 17.25 2.63 -9.40
CA HIS A 216 17.62 3.09 -8.06
C HIS A 216 18.86 2.39 -7.48
N THR A 217 18.89 1.05 -7.46
CA THR A 217 20.08 0.34 -6.95
C THR A 217 21.30 0.57 -7.84
N GLY A 218 21.09 0.76 -9.15
CA GLY A 218 22.16 1.05 -10.10
C GLY A 218 22.87 2.36 -9.80
N TYR A 219 22.16 3.37 -9.28
CA TYR A 219 22.78 4.63 -8.85
C TYR A 219 23.69 4.47 -7.63
N LEU A 220 23.34 3.57 -6.70
CA LEU A 220 24.11 3.36 -5.47
C LEU A 220 25.26 2.37 -5.66
N TYR A 221 25.05 1.29 -6.42
CA TYR A 221 25.97 0.16 -6.51
C TYR A 221 26.63 0.00 -7.87
N GLY A 222 26.23 0.77 -8.88
CA GLY A 222 26.68 0.60 -10.27
C GLY A 222 26.01 -0.57 -11.01
N GLU A 223 25.19 -1.38 -10.33
CA GLU A 223 24.49 -2.53 -10.90
C GLU A 223 23.05 -2.65 -10.36
N SER A 224 22.19 -3.34 -11.13
CA SER A 224 20.82 -3.66 -10.73
C SER A 224 20.78 -4.84 -9.76
N ILE A 225 20.43 -4.57 -8.51
CA ILE A 225 20.47 -5.53 -7.39
C ILE A 225 19.04 -5.85 -6.94
N SER A 226 18.75 -7.13 -6.76
CA SER A 226 17.49 -7.63 -6.20
C SER A 226 17.49 -7.58 -4.68
N TYR A 227 16.31 -7.67 -4.07
CA TYR A 227 16.21 -7.84 -2.61
C TYR A 227 16.99 -9.04 -2.08
N GLY A 228 16.99 -10.17 -2.78
CA GLY A 228 17.74 -11.35 -2.35
C GLY A 228 19.24 -11.09 -2.27
N GLU A 229 19.80 -10.46 -3.31
CA GLU A 229 21.20 -10.03 -3.34
C GLU A 229 21.48 -9.01 -2.23
N ARG A 230 20.64 -7.98 -2.06
CA ARG A 230 20.83 -6.94 -1.03
C ARG A 230 20.75 -7.48 0.39
N ILE A 231 19.84 -8.41 0.68
CA ILE A 231 19.76 -9.09 1.98
C ILE A 231 21.03 -9.89 2.23
N ALA A 232 21.52 -10.64 1.23
CA ALA A 232 22.76 -11.41 1.35
C ALA A 232 23.97 -10.49 1.60
N MET A 233 24.03 -9.32 0.96
CA MET A 233 25.05 -8.30 1.22
C MET A 233 25.01 -7.80 2.67
N GLU A 234 23.82 -7.53 3.22
CA GLU A 234 23.67 -7.12 4.63
C GLU A 234 24.17 -8.18 5.59
N VAL A 235 23.77 -9.45 5.36
CA VAL A 235 24.18 -10.59 6.19
C VAL A 235 25.69 -10.78 6.14
N LYS A 236 26.28 -10.74 4.94
CA LYS A 236 27.73 -10.85 4.79
C LYS A 236 28.45 -9.74 5.56
N LYS A 237 28.02 -8.49 5.41
CA LYS A 237 28.60 -7.34 6.10
C LYS A 237 28.44 -7.44 7.62
N ALA A 238 27.30 -7.92 8.10
CA ALA A 238 27.04 -8.12 9.52
C ALA A 238 27.95 -9.21 10.11
N ILE A 239 28.24 -10.30 9.38
CA ILE A 239 29.20 -11.32 9.80
C ILE A 239 30.61 -10.76 9.86
N GLU A 240 31.05 -10.03 8.83
CA GLU A 240 32.38 -9.40 8.77
C GLU A 240 32.60 -8.38 9.90
N ALA A 241 31.52 -7.73 10.36
CA ALA A 241 31.54 -6.75 11.44
C ALA A 241 31.26 -7.35 12.85
N ASP A 242 31.06 -8.66 12.97
CA ASP A 242 30.61 -9.34 14.21
C ASP A 242 29.29 -8.75 14.80
N ARG A 243 28.40 -8.30 13.91
CA ARG A 243 27.11 -7.64 14.22
C ARG A 243 25.90 -8.41 13.70
N LEU A 244 26.03 -9.72 13.48
CA LEU A 244 24.92 -10.55 13.00
C LEU A 244 23.66 -10.48 13.90
N ARG A 245 23.86 -10.29 15.21
CA ARG A 245 22.78 -10.16 16.20
C ARG A 245 21.91 -8.90 15.99
N ASP A 246 22.40 -7.90 15.29
CA ASP A 246 21.67 -6.65 15.06
C ASP A 246 20.60 -6.78 13.97
N ILE A 247 20.68 -7.82 13.14
CA ILE A 247 19.81 -8.02 11.97
C ILE A 247 18.93 -9.27 12.05
N VAL A 248 18.92 -9.95 13.20
CA VAL A 248 18.09 -11.12 13.48
C VAL A 248 17.34 -10.93 14.80
N THR A 249 16.10 -11.42 14.86
CA THR A 249 15.21 -11.30 16.02
C THR A 249 14.47 -12.60 16.27
#